data_AF-A0A397C6D6-F1
#
_entry.id   AF-A0A397C6D6-F1
#
_cell.length_a   1.000
_cell.length_b   1.000
_cell.length_c   1.000
_cell.angle_alpha   90.00
_cell.angle_beta   90.00
_cell.angle_gamma   90.00
#
_symmetry.space_group_name_H-M   'P 1'
#
loop_
_entity.id
_entity.type
_entity.pdbx_description
1 polymer ?
#
loop_
_entity_poly.entity_id
_entity_poly.type
_entity_poly.pdbx_seq_one_letter_code
_entity_poly.pdbx_strand_id
1 'polypeptide(L)'
;MQVDHSNPITLSRYVLADKSIQKNNDLCILFNSIELACKVISSAVRRAGLTGLYGLDGSQNSTGDDVKKLDILANDIFINSLKNSTKIEVMVSEENEEPIWVNTASD
;
A
#
# COMPACT_ATOMS: atom_id res chain seq x y z
N MET A 1 28.85 -1.79 -10.29
CA MET A 1 27.92 -0.99 -11.11
C MET A 1 27.78 0.36 -10.44
N GLN A 2 28.25 1.45 -11.06
CA GLN A 2 28.03 2.80 -10.53
C GLN A 2 26.57 3.18 -10.79
N VAL A 3 25.86 3.61 -9.74
CA VAL A 3 24.50 4.12 -9.86
C VAL A 3 24.60 5.59 -10.28
N ASP A 4 24.16 5.91 -11.48
CA ASP A 4 24.06 7.29 -11.95
C ASP A 4 22.86 7.98 -11.27
N HIS A 5 23.15 8.79 -10.26
CA HIS A 5 22.13 9.54 -9.52
C HIS A 5 21.49 10.68 -10.34
N SER A 6 22.05 11.04 -11.49
CA SER A 6 21.47 12.08 -12.37
C SER A 6 20.34 11.55 -13.27
N ASN A 7 20.23 10.22 -13.40
CA ASN A 7 19.22 9.56 -14.23
C ASN A 7 18.46 8.49 -13.44
N PRO A 8 17.61 8.88 -12.47
CA PRO A 8 16.84 7.92 -11.69
C PRO A 8 15.87 7.14 -12.57
N ILE A 9 15.88 5.82 -12.44
CA ILE A 9 14.85 4.95 -13.01
C ILE A 9 13.74 4.79 -11.97
N THR A 10 12.61 5.44 -12.21
CA THR A 10 11.41 5.31 -11.37
C THR A 10 10.61 4.07 -11.77
N LEU A 11 9.77 3.57 -10.87
CA LEU A 11 8.82 2.50 -11.19
C LEU A 11 7.92 2.89 -12.37
N SER A 12 7.39 4.12 -12.38
CA SER A 12 6.57 4.60 -13.49
C SER A 12 7.32 4.60 -14.83
N ARG A 13 8.61 5.00 -14.84
CA ARG A 13 9.45 4.93 -16.04
C ARG A 13 9.69 3.49 -16.50
N TYR A 14 9.92 2.59 -15.55
CA TYR A 14 10.10 1.17 -15.84
C TYR A 14 8.84 0.55 -16.45
N VAL A 15 7.68 0.77 -15.81
CA VAL A 15 6.35 0.33 -16.30
C VAL A 15 6.07 0.89 -17.70
N LEU A 16 6.42 2.16 -17.96
CA LEU A 16 6.30 2.77 -19.28
C LEU A 16 7.33 2.29 -20.30
N ALA A 17 8.47 1.71 -19.90
CA ALA A 17 9.47 1.20 -20.83
C ALA A 17 9.24 -0.28 -21.20
N ASP A 18 8.62 -1.05 -20.29
CA ASP A 18 8.40 -2.48 -20.47
C ASP A 18 7.17 -2.77 -21.36
N LYS A 19 7.43 -3.30 -22.56
CA LYS A 19 6.38 -3.62 -23.55
C LYS A 19 5.44 -4.73 -23.11
N SER A 20 5.84 -5.60 -22.19
CA SER A 20 4.97 -6.68 -21.68
C SER A 20 3.98 -6.11 -20.68
N ILE A 21 4.44 -5.22 -19.79
CA ILE A 21 3.61 -4.54 -18.81
C ILE A 21 2.65 -3.59 -19.50
N GLN A 22 3.11 -2.80 -20.48
CA GLN A 22 2.25 -1.89 -21.25
C GLN A 22 1.06 -2.57 -21.94
N LYS A 23 1.19 -3.84 -22.35
CA LYS A 23 0.09 -4.58 -22.97
C LYS A 23 -1.02 -4.93 -21.98
N ASN A 24 -0.72 -4.85 -20.68
CA ASN A 24 -1.68 -5.10 -19.61
C ASN A 24 -1.94 -3.79 -18.85
N ASN A 25 -2.92 -3.03 -19.33
CA ASN A 25 -3.31 -1.74 -18.73
C ASN A 25 -3.74 -1.90 -17.26
N ASP A 26 -4.39 -3.01 -16.90
CA ASP A 26 -4.82 -3.24 -15.53
C ASP A 26 -3.61 -3.44 -14.60
N LEU A 27 -2.59 -4.17 -15.05
CA LEU A 27 -1.33 -4.33 -14.33
C LEU A 27 -0.58 -3.00 -14.16
N CYS A 28 -0.57 -2.13 -15.18
CA CYS A 28 0.00 -0.78 -15.06
C CYS A 28 -0.68 0.03 -13.94
N ILE A 29 -2.01 -0.03 -13.88
CA ILE A 29 -2.81 0.68 -12.87
C ILE A 29 -2.51 0.09 -11.47
N LEU A 30 -2.43 -1.23 -11.34
CA LEU A 30 -2.10 -1.89 -10.08
C LEU A 30 -0.71 -1.49 -9.56
N PHE A 31 0.30 -1.42 -10.43
CA PHE A 31 1.62 -0.95 -10.03
C PHE A 31 1.60 0.47 -9.49
N ASN A 32 0.85 1.37 -10.13
CA ASN A 32 0.70 2.75 -9.64
C ASN A 32 -0.02 2.81 -8.28
N SER A 33 -1.05 1.99 -8.07
CA SER A 33 -1.75 1.89 -6.78
C SER A 33 -0.84 1.36 -5.67
N ILE A 34 -0.02 0.34 -5.95
CA ILE A 34 0.97 -0.18 -5.00
C ILE A 34 2.05 0.88 -4.71
N GLU A 35 2.53 1.58 -5.74
CA GLU A 35 3.51 2.66 -5.60
C GLU A 35 3.00 3.75 -4.65
N LEU A 36 1.73 4.15 -4.81
CA LEU A 36 1.07 5.11 -3.95
C LEU A 36 1.00 4.61 -2.51
N ALA A 37 0.48 3.39 -2.29
CA ALA A 37 0.37 2.80 -0.95
C ALA A 37 1.72 2.80 -0.23
N CYS A 38 2.78 2.32 -0.89
CA CYS A 38 4.14 2.32 -0.34
C CYS A 38 4.64 3.71 0.03
N LYS A 39 4.39 4.72 -0.81
CA LYS A 39 4.78 6.11 -0.52
C LYS A 39 4.03 6.66 0.68
N VAL A 40 2.73 6.41 0.78
CA VAL A 40 1.89 6.88 1.90
C VAL A 40 2.31 6.19 3.20
N ILE A 41 2.55 4.88 3.19
CA ILE A 41 3.05 4.12 4.35
C ILE A 41 4.42 4.65 4.77
N SER A 42 5.38 4.77 3.85
CA SER A 42 6.71 5.33 4.15
C SER A 42 6.63 6.73 4.78
N SER A 43 5.71 7.54 4.27
CA SER A 43 5.41 8.88 4.79
C SER A 43 4.83 8.82 6.21
N ALA A 44 3.92 7.89 6.49
CA ALA A 44 3.35 7.66 7.81
C ALA A 44 4.39 7.14 8.81
N VAL A 45 5.20 6.15 8.43
CA VAL A 45 6.31 5.60 9.24
C VAL A 45 7.28 6.71 9.64
N ARG A 46 7.72 7.53 8.69
CA ARG A 46 8.66 8.64 8.97
C ARG A 46 8.09 9.65 9.96
N ARG A 47 6.78 9.86 9.98
CA ARG A 47 6.09 10.78 10.90
C ARG A 47 5.58 10.12 12.17
N ALA A 48 5.66 8.79 12.28
CA ALA A 48 4.93 8.07 13.30
C ALA A 48 5.31 8.46 14.74
N GLY A 49 6.53 8.98 14.95
CA GLY A 49 6.98 9.45 16.26
C GLY A 49 6.53 10.85 16.63
N LEU A 50 6.11 11.64 15.64
CA LEU A 50 5.55 12.97 15.84
C LEU A 50 4.02 12.92 15.98
N THR A 51 3.38 11.94 15.35
CA THR A 51 1.91 11.80 15.31
C THR A 51 1.36 10.79 16.31
N GLY A 52 2.19 10.24 17.20
CA GLY A 52 1.76 9.22 18.18
C GLY A 52 1.33 7.89 17.56
N LEU A 53 1.84 7.57 16.36
CA LEU A 53 1.62 6.30 15.66
C LEU A 53 2.62 5.21 16.10
N TYR A 54 3.80 5.57 16.63
CA TYR A 54 4.53 4.69 17.54
C TYR A 54 3.82 4.81 18.90
N GLY A 55 3.30 3.73 19.50
CA GLY A 55 2.56 3.77 20.78
C GLY A 55 3.26 4.63 21.85
N LEU A 56 2.56 5.43 22.66
CA LEU A 56 1.74 5.05 23.83
C LEU A 56 0.59 6.07 23.98
N ASP A 57 -0.57 5.81 23.39
CA ASP A 57 -1.80 6.26 24.06
C ASP A 57 -2.17 5.06 24.93
N GLY A 58 -2.32 5.22 26.25
CA GLY A 58 -2.29 4.16 27.28
C GLY A 58 -3.37 3.06 27.20
N SER A 59 -3.93 2.81 26.01
CA SER A 59 -4.76 1.66 25.67
C SER A 59 -3.87 0.45 25.38
N GLN A 60 -3.69 -0.40 26.38
CA GLN A 60 -3.49 -1.83 26.10
C GLN A 60 -4.75 -2.35 25.40
N ASN A 61 -4.57 -3.15 24.35
CA ASN A 61 -5.66 -4.00 23.88
C ASN A 61 -6.06 -4.97 25.02
N SER A 62 -7.25 -5.57 24.95
CA SER A 62 -7.80 -6.46 25.99
C SER A 62 -6.94 -7.70 26.30
N THR A 63 -5.87 -7.92 25.55
CA THR A 63 -4.95 -9.06 25.62
C THR A 63 -3.56 -8.69 26.19
N GLY A 64 -3.26 -7.39 26.35
CA GLY A 64 -2.01 -6.90 26.96
C GLY A 64 -0.82 -6.70 26.00
N ASP A 65 -1.05 -6.78 24.68
CA ASP A 65 -0.03 -6.53 23.66
C ASP A 65 0.03 -5.04 23.25
N ASP A 66 1.18 -4.60 22.76
CA ASP A 66 1.31 -3.28 22.15
C ASP A 66 0.39 -3.17 20.93
N VAL A 67 -0.43 -2.11 20.87
CA VAL A 67 -1.32 -1.88 19.73
C VAL A 67 -0.46 -1.60 18.48
N LYS A 68 -0.49 -2.53 17.52
CA LYS A 68 0.13 -2.43 16.19
C LYS A 68 -0.57 -1.41 15.27
N LYS A 69 -0.70 -0.15 15.73
CA LYS A 69 -1.42 0.94 15.00
C LYS A 69 -0.90 1.17 13.59
N LEU A 70 0.41 0.96 13.38
CA LEU A 70 1.04 1.12 12.08
C LEU A 70 0.66 0.00 11.11
N ASP A 71 0.51 -1.24 11.59
CA ASP A 71 0.15 -2.39 10.76
C ASP A 71 -1.31 -2.27 10.29
N ILE A 72 -2.22 -1.89 11.20
CA ILE A 72 -3.62 -1.56 10.86
C ILE A 72 -3.68 -0.42 9.83
N LEU A 73 -2.92 0.66 10.06
CA LEU A 73 -2.87 1.79 9.13
C LEU A 73 -2.32 1.37 7.76
N ALA A 74 -1.27 0.55 7.71
CA ALA A 74 -0.70 0.06 6.48
C ALA A 74 -1.69 -0.81 5.71
N ASN A 75 -2.41 -1.69 6.41
CA ASN A 75 -3.48 -2.51 5.86
C ASN A 75 -4.58 -1.64 5.23
N ASP A 76 -5.09 -0.65 5.97
CA ASP A 76 -6.12 0.27 5.48
C ASP A 76 -5.64 1.07 4.26
N ILE A 77 -4.38 1.52 4.24
CA ILE A 77 -3.81 2.23 3.09
C ILE A 77 -3.77 1.31 1.87
N PHE A 78 -3.32 0.06 2.02
CA PHE A 78 -3.25 -0.88 0.91
C PHE A 78 -4.64 -1.22 0.37
N ILE A 79 -5.58 -1.57 1.25
CA ILE A 79 -6.96 -1.89 0.88
C ILE A 79 -7.58 -0.73 0.10
N ASN A 80 -7.48 0.49 0.62
CA ASN A 80 -8.06 1.67 -0.05
C ASN A 80 -7.37 1.98 -1.39
N SER A 81 -6.04 1.87 -1.45
CA SER A 81 -5.28 2.16 -2.68
C SER A 81 -5.58 1.16 -3.81
N LEU A 82 -5.71 -0.12 -3.45
CA LEU A 82 -6.01 -1.19 -4.40
C LEU A 82 -7.50 -1.24 -4.75
N LYS A 83 -8.41 -1.05 -3.79
CA LYS A 83 -9.85 -0.98 -4.04
C LYS A 83 -10.20 0.14 -5.03
N ASN A 84 -9.62 1.32 -4.85
CA ASN A 84 -9.84 2.46 -5.75
C ASN A 84 -9.17 2.31 -7.12
N SER A 85 -8.35 1.28 -7.33
CA SER A 85 -7.79 0.97 -8.65
C SER A 85 -8.85 0.43 -9.63
N THR A 86 -9.94 -0.13 -9.11
CA THR A 86 -10.98 -0.88 -9.85
C THR A 86 -10.46 -2.09 -10.65
N LYS A 87 -9.23 -2.55 -10.38
CA LYS A 87 -8.54 -3.62 -11.13
C LYS A 87 -8.37 -4.93 -10.36
N ILE A 88 -9.01 -5.06 -9.21
CA ILE A 88 -8.98 -6.27 -8.39
C ILE A 88 -10.38 -6.67 -7.98
N GLU A 89 -10.57 -7.98 -7.77
CA GLU A 89 -11.83 -8.56 -7.30
C GLU A 89 -11.73 -9.04 -5.85
N VAL A 90 -10.55 -9.54 -5.44
CA VAL A 90 -10.31 -10.08 -4.09
C VAL A 90 -8.93 -9.68 -3.60
N MET A 91 -8.83 -9.36 -2.30
CA MET A 91 -7.56 -9.18 -1.59
C MET A 91 -7.48 -10.14 -0.40
N VAL A 92 -6.27 -10.54 -0.06
CA VAL A 92 -5.95 -11.30 1.16
C VAL A 92 -4.85 -10.54 1.87
N SER A 93 -5.00 -10.34 3.18
CA SER A 93 -4.07 -9.63 4.04
C SER A 93 -3.83 -10.42 5.33
N GLU A 94 -2.64 -10.34 5.90
CA GLU A 94 -2.34 -10.92 7.22
C GLU A 94 -3.24 -10.34 8.32
N GLU A 95 -3.59 -9.07 8.18
CA GLU A 95 -4.40 -8.32 9.16
C GLU A 95 -5.91 -8.57 9.03
N ASN A 96 -6.35 -9.42 8.09
CA ASN A 96 -7.76 -9.74 7.86
C ASN A 96 -7.96 -11.26 7.86
N GLU A 97 -8.78 -11.75 8.78
CA GLU A 97 -9.09 -13.19 8.90
C GLU A 97 -9.80 -13.75 7.64
N GLU A 98 -10.65 -12.93 7.02
CA GLU A 98 -11.44 -13.30 5.85
C GLU A 98 -10.98 -12.54 4.59
N PRO A 99 -11.10 -13.14 3.39
CA PRO A 99 -10.83 -12.46 2.13
C PRO A 99 -11.69 -11.20 1.96
N ILE A 100 -11.07 -10.14 1.46
CA ILE A 100 -11.73 -8.88 1.18
C ILE A 100 -12.24 -8.89 -0.25
N TRP A 101 -13.55 -9.01 -0.40
CA TRP A 101 -14.22 -8.94 -1.70
C TRP A 101 -14.40 -7.47 -2.11
N VAL A 102 -13.77 -7.08 -3.21
CA VAL A 102 -13.93 -5.76 -3.81
C VAL A 102 -15.18 -5.81 -4.68
N ASN A 103 -16.32 -5.47 -4.08
CA ASN A 103 -17.52 -5.18 -4.85
C ASN A 103 -17.24 -3.96 -5.71
N THR A 104 -16.90 -4.20 -6.97
CA THR A 104 -17.06 -3.22 -8.02
C THR A 104 -18.57 -3.08 -8.15
N ALA A 105 -19.15 -2.03 -7.56
CA ALA A 105 -20.56 -1.76 -7.77
C ALA A 105 -20.75 -1.64 -9.29
N SER A 106 -21.36 -2.67 -9.87
CA SER A 106 -21.95 -2.60 -11.19
C SER A 106 -22.99 -1.48 -11.14
N ASP A 107 -22.82 -0.47 -12.00
CA ASP A 107 -23.97 0.25 -12.53
C ASP A 107 -24.91 -0.74 -13.25
#